data_AF-A0A7V3KYI9-F1
#
_entry.id   AF-A0A7V3KYI9-F1
#
_cell.length_a   1.000
_cell.length_b   1.000
_cell.length_c   1.000
_cell.angle_alpha   90.00
_cell.angle_beta   90.00
_cell.angle_gamma   90.00
#
_symmetry.space_group_name_H-M   'P 1'
#
loop_
_entity.id
_entity.type
_entity.pdbx_description
1 polymer ?
#
loop_
_entity_poly.entity_id
_entity_poly.type
_entity_poly.pdbx_seq_one_letter_code
_entity_poly.pdbx_strand_id
1 'polypeptide(L)' 'MPKKKLPKIKTLSDYNPEQDDLLVANLLRLMAHLRGPQGCPWDRAQTKDSLKKFLLEESYEVLEAIEENDPEKLKEE' A
#
# COMPACT_ATOMS: atom_id res chain seq x y z
N MET A 1 12.13 5.56 -28.16
CA MET A 1 11.73 4.44 -27.28
C MET A 1 10.21 4.27 -27.40
N PRO A 2 9.68 3.06 -27.56
CA PRO A 2 8.22 2.86 -27.66
C PRO A 2 7.58 3.26 -26.33
N LYS A 3 6.62 4.20 -26.39
CA LYS A 3 5.84 4.60 -25.22
C LYS A 3 5.00 3.38 -24.78
N LYS A 4 5.43 2.69 -23.71
CA LYS A 4 4.57 1.69 -23.05
C LYS A 4 3.30 2.41 -22.63
N LYS A 5 2.13 1.87 -23.00
CA LYS A 5 0.85 2.43 -22.53
C LYS A 5 0.79 2.24 -21.02
N LEU A 6 0.72 3.35 -20.27
CA LEU A 6 0.43 3.32 -18.85
C LEU A 6 -0.88 2.55 -18.62
N PRO A 7 -0.95 1.64 -17.64
CA PRO A 7 -2.19 0.96 -17.32
C PRO A 7 -3.25 1.97 -16.90
N LYS A 8 -4.50 1.64 -17.22
CA LYS A 8 -5.63 2.48 -16.84
C LYS A 8 -5.77 2.45 -15.32
N ILE A 9 -5.43 3.56 -14.67
CA ILE A 9 -5.70 3.77 -13.26
C ILE A 9 -7.22 3.73 -13.07
N LYS A 10 -7.71 2.92 -12.12
CA LYS A 10 -9.12 2.91 -11.73
C LYS A 10 -9.55 4.34 -11.40
N THR A 11 -10.56 4.80 -12.11
CA THR A 11 -11.19 6.10 -11.90
C THR A 11 -12.23 6.00 -10.79
N LEU A 12 -12.75 7.14 -10.30
CA LEU A 12 -13.89 7.13 -9.37
C LEU A 12 -15.11 6.39 -9.92
N SER A 13 -15.25 6.27 -11.25
CA SER A 13 -16.31 5.45 -11.88
C SER A 13 -16.05 3.94 -11.85
N ASP A 14 -14.82 3.51 -11.52
CA ASP A 14 -14.44 2.11 -11.36
C ASP A 14 -14.48 1.65 -9.88
N TYR A 15 -14.77 2.57 -8.95
CA TYR A 15 -14.91 2.28 -7.52
C TYR A 15 -16.24 1.56 -7.25
N ASN A 16 -16.16 0.39 -6.64
CA ASN A 16 -17.29 -0.39 -6.18
C ASN A 16 -17.27 -0.44 -4.65
N PRO A 17 -18.12 0.35 -3.95
CA PRO A 17 -18.07 0.46 -2.49
C PRO A 17 -18.27 -0.88 -1.78
N GLU A 18 -19.10 -1.80 -2.29
CA GLU A 18 -19.29 -3.11 -1.65
C GLU A 18 -18.03 -3.99 -1.68
N GLN A 19 -17.20 -3.83 -2.72
CA GLN A 19 -16.01 -4.66 -2.95
C GLN A 19 -14.72 -3.99 -2.47
N ASP A 20 -14.57 -2.69 -2.71
CA ASP A 20 -13.38 -1.93 -2.36
C ASP A 20 -13.34 -1.59 -0.85
N ASP A 21 -14.48 -1.36 -0.21
CA ASP A 21 -14.52 -1.20 1.26
C ASP A 21 -14.19 -2.52 1.97
N LEU A 22 -14.52 -3.66 1.35
CA LEU A 22 -14.15 -4.98 1.86
C LEU A 22 -12.63 -5.20 1.81
N LEU A 23 -11.92 -4.66 0.81
CA LEU A 23 -10.46 -4.77 0.70
C LEU A 23 -9.76 -4.05 1.86
N VAL A 24 -10.14 -2.79 2.10
CA VAL A 24 -9.58 -2.01 3.22
C VAL A 24 -9.96 -2.66 4.55
N ALA A 25 -11.20 -3.14 4.69
CA ALA A 25 -11.63 -3.88 5.88
C ALA A 25 -10.78 -5.15 6.11
N ASN A 26 -10.40 -5.87 5.05
CA ASN A 26 -9.54 -7.05 5.15
C ASN A 26 -8.12 -6.68 5.62
N LEU A 27 -7.55 -5.59 5.09
CA LEU A 27 -6.26 -5.08 5.56
C LEU A 27 -6.31 -4.70 7.05
N LEU A 28 -7.35 -3.97 7.47
CA LEU A 28 -7.54 -3.60 8.87
C LEU A 28 -7.68 -4.83 9.78
N ARG A 29 -8.39 -5.88 9.35
CA ARG A 29 -8.49 -7.15 10.08
C ARG A 29 -7.13 -7.83 10.21
N LEU A 30 -6.34 -7.86 9.14
CA LEU A 30 -4.99 -8.42 9.16
C LEU A 30 -4.09 -7.62 10.12
N MET A 31 -4.08 -6.29 10.04
CA MET A 31 -3.32 -5.44 10.95
C MET A 31 -3.73 -5.65 12.41
N ALA A 32 -5.03 -5.76 12.69
CA ALA A 32 -5.54 -6.05 14.03
C ALA A 32 -5.09 -7.42 14.54
N HIS A 33 -5.05 -8.44 13.67
CA HIS A 33 -4.52 -9.76 13.99
C HIS A 33 -3.02 -9.71 14.31
N LEU A 34 -2.21 -9.09 13.44
CA LEU A 34 -0.76 -8.97 13.60
C LEU A 34 -0.37 -8.19 14.86
N ARG A 35 -1.14 -7.16 15.22
CA ARG A 35 -0.94 -6.37 16.45
C ARG A 35 -1.65 -6.94 17.68
N GLY A 36 -2.37 -8.05 17.53
CA GLY A 36 -3.08 -8.71 18.63
C GLY A 36 -2.15 -9.48 19.58
N PRO A 37 -2.65 -9.94 20.74
CA PRO A 37 -1.85 -10.62 21.77
C PRO A 37 -1.03 -11.82 21.25
N GLN A 38 -1.59 -12.56 20.29
CA GLN A 38 -0.96 -13.72 19.63
C GLN A 38 -0.36 -13.40 18.26
N GLY A 39 -0.30 -12.12 17.88
CA GLY A 39 0.22 -11.67 16.59
C GLY A 39 1.76 -11.63 16.52
N CYS A 40 2.28 -10.93 15.54
CA CYS A 40 3.70 -10.76 15.33
C CYS A 40 4.31 -9.85 16.42
N PRO A 41 5.39 -10.29 17.12
CA PRO A 41 6.03 -9.47 18.14
C PRO A 41 6.56 -8.13 17.61
N TRP A 42 7.06 -8.10 16.37
CA TRP A 42 7.57 -6.89 15.75
C TRP A 42 6.47 -5.88 15.48
N ASP A 43 5.34 -6.31 14.91
CA ASP A 43 4.18 -5.45 14.62
C ASP A 43 3.60 -4.84 15.88
N ARG A 44 3.49 -5.63 16.95
CA ARG A 44 3.06 -5.15 18.27
C ARG A 44 3.98 -4.08 18.84
N ALA A 45 5.28 -4.20 18.64
CA ALA A 45 6.27 -3.27 19.17
C ALA A 45 6.30 -1.92 18.43
N GLN A 46 5.69 -1.82 17.25
CA GLN A 46 5.74 -0.60 16.44
C GLN A 46 4.95 0.56 17.06
N THR A 47 5.57 1.73 17.05
CA THR A 47 5.01 3.03 17.42
C THR A 47 5.01 3.96 16.21
N LYS A 48 4.33 5.11 16.31
CA LYS A 48 4.38 6.13 15.24
C LYS A 48 5.81 6.60 14.97
N ASP A 49 6.63 6.68 16.02
CA ASP A 49 8.03 7.11 15.90
C ASP A 49 8.90 6.05 15.23
N SER A 50 8.72 4.76 15.55
CA SER A 50 9.48 3.68 14.90
C SER A 50 9.11 3.53 13.43
N LEU A 51 7.86 3.82 13.07
CA LEU A 51 7.35 3.72 11.70
C LEU A 51 7.67 4.91 10.79
N LYS A 52 8.04 6.07 11.35
CA LYS A 52 8.28 7.31 10.59
C LYS A 52 9.29 7.11 9.44
N LYS A 53 10.39 6.41 9.70
CA LYS A 53 11.42 6.19 8.69
C LYS A 53 10.92 5.33 7.52
N PHE A 54 10.16 4.28 7.82
CA PHE A 54 9.63 3.38 6.80
C PHE A 54 8.60 4.10 5.94
N LEU A 55 7.70 4.88 6.54
CA LEU A 55 6.76 5.70 5.77
C LEU A 55 7.48 6.66 4.80
N LEU A 56 8.61 7.22 5.21
CA LEU A 56 9.41 8.10 4.34
C LEU A 56 10.10 7.32 3.22
N GLU A 57 10.69 6.16 3.53
CA GLU A 57 11.33 5.25 2.57
C GLU A 57 10.34 4.84 1.48
N GLU A 58 9.18 4.29 1.86
CA GLU A 58 8.11 3.87 0.94
C GLU A 58 7.60 5.05 0.08
N SER A 59 7.52 6.26 0.65
CA SER A 59 7.14 7.45 -0.13
C SER A 59 8.15 7.77 -1.24
N TYR A 60 9.44 7.52 -1.02
CA TYR A 60 10.45 7.68 -2.06
C TYR A 60 10.42 6.55 -3.07
N GLU A 61 10.09 5.32 -2.67
CA GLU A 61 9.93 4.18 -3.59
C GLU A 61 8.73 4.39 -4.53
N VAL A 62 7.61 4.92 -4.02
CA VAL A 62 6.48 5.38 -4.86
C VAL A 62 6.93 6.42 -5.88
N LEU A 63 7.71 7.42 -5.46
CA LEU A 63 8.22 8.47 -6.35
C LEU A 63 9.12 7.89 -7.43
N GLU A 64 10.02 6.98 -7.06
CA GLU A 64 10.91 6.28 -8.00
C GLU A 64 10.08 5.49 -9.02
N ALA A 65 9.06 4.74 -8.58
CA ALA A 65 8.19 3.97 -9.47
C ALA A 65 7.46 4.87 -10.50
N ILE A 66 7.03 6.06 -10.07
CA ILE A 66 6.43 7.08 -10.96
C ILE A 66 7.46 7.59 -11.97
N GLU A 67 8.67 7.94 -11.53
CA GLU A 67 9.75 8.43 -12.38
C GLU A 67 10.15 7.39 -13.44
N GLU A 68 10.22 6.13 -13.04
CA GLU A 68 10.54 4.99 -13.92
C GLU A 68 9.40 4.64 -14.88
N ASN A 69 8.19 5.20 -14.69
CA ASN A 69 6.96 4.80 -15.36
C ASN A 69 6.73 3.27 -15.26
N ASP A 70 7.02 2.70 -14.09
CA ASP A 70 6.83 1.27 -13.82
C ASP A 70 5.51 1.06 -13.05
N PRO A 71 4.46 0.59 -13.74
CA PRO A 71 3.16 0.41 -13.10
C PRO A 71 3.06 -0.80 -12.18
N GLU A 72 3.93 -1.80 -12.32
CA GLU A 72 3.92 -2.94 -11.40
C GLU A 72 4.59 -2.55 -10.09
N LYS A 73 5.71 -1.83 -10.17
CA LYS A 73 6.35 -1.24 -8.99
C LYS A 73 5.40 -0.27 -8.28
N LEU A 74 4.75 0.63 -9.02
CA LEU A 74 3.77 1.57 -8.46
C LEU A 74 2.54 0.90 -7.81
N LYS A 75 2.24 -0.35 -8.14
CA LYS A 75 1.15 -1.11 -7.53
C LYS A 75 1.59 -1.82 -6.26
N GLU A 76 2.89 -2.09 -6.13
CA GLU A 76 3.51 -2.70 -4.95
C GLU A 76 3.63 -1.66 -3.82
N GLU A 77 4.08 -0.45 -4.16
CA GLU A 77 4.25 0.68 -3.22
C GLU A 77 2.95 1.45 -2.92
#